data_AF-A0A6P0Z6R3-F1
#
_entry.id   AF-A0A6P0Z6R3-F1
#
_cell.length_a   1.000
_cell.length_b   1.000
_cell.length_c   1.000
_cell.angle_alpha   90.00
_cell.angle_beta   90.00
_cell.angle_gamma   90.00
#
_symmetry.space_group_name_H-M   'P 1'
#
loop_
_entity.id
_entity.type
_entity.pdbx_description
1 polymer ?
#
loop_
_entity_poly.entity_id
_entity_poly.type
_entity_poly.pdbx_seq_one_letter_code
_entity_poly.pdbx_strand_id
1 'polypeptide(L)'
;ALLALFDLPALIPSSAPKQLDWDDTRWLTNIAHILEMLSGKNLDISSEAIKPLTPEEQLNYLKQQMETVNLLPPNSGIERLRGIVQTIKADELAFMSYVPRGGYIGPITLFRTSKVYQDELDLFSKIPTDSTWGWNQCSSQPVAVEVVSGTHTTMLAEPYVQVLAGKLKFCLARVC
;
A
#
# COMPACT_ATOMS: atom_id res chain seq x y z
N ALA A 1 -16.80 -15.76 8.06
CA ALA A 1 -16.68 -15.06 6.76
C ALA A 1 -15.34 -15.41 6.13
N LEU A 2 -15.22 -15.33 4.80
CA LEU A 2 -13.93 -15.42 4.10
C LEU A 2 -13.18 -14.09 4.21
N LEU A 3 -11.87 -14.15 4.44
CA LEU A 3 -10.96 -13.01 4.30
C LEU A 3 -10.11 -13.20 3.05
N ALA A 4 -10.30 -12.34 2.06
CA ALA A 4 -9.45 -12.27 0.86
C ALA A 4 -8.42 -11.14 1.05
N LEU A 5 -7.14 -11.47 0.88
CA LEU A 5 -6.02 -10.53 1.04
C LEU A 5 -5.28 -10.40 -0.27
N PHE A 6 -4.88 -9.19 -0.64
CA PHE A 6 -4.22 -8.90 -1.90
C PHE A 6 -2.80 -8.42 -1.67
N ASP A 7 -1.85 -9.26 -2.09
CA ASP A 7 -0.43 -8.98 -2.29
C ASP A 7 0.26 -8.16 -1.19
N LEU A 8 -0.04 -8.45 0.08
CA LEU A 8 0.56 -7.78 1.23
C LEU A 8 0.99 -8.82 2.29
N PRO A 9 2.24 -8.73 2.80
CA PRO A 9 2.68 -9.55 3.92
C PRO A 9 1.93 -9.24 5.22
N ALA A 10 1.81 -10.22 6.10
CA ALA A 10 1.26 -10.01 7.43
C ALA A 10 2.22 -9.20 8.30
N LEU A 11 1.70 -8.25 9.08
CA LEU A 11 2.43 -7.58 10.15
C LEU A 11 2.47 -8.50 11.38
N ILE A 12 3.39 -9.46 11.40
CA ILE A 12 3.61 -10.33 12.56
C ILE A 12 4.69 -9.72 13.47
N PRO A 13 4.75 -10.07 14.77
CA PRO A 13 5.76 -9.51 15.68
C PRO A 13 7.21 -9.66 15.21
N SER A 14 7.53 -10.74 14.48
CA SER A 14 8.86 -10.99 13.91
C SER A 14 9.15 -10.21 12.62
N SER A 15 8.15 -9.54 12.05
CA SER A 15 8.24 -8.61 10.92
C SER A 15 7.64 -7.25 11.30
N ALA A 16 7.71 -6.88 12.58
CA ALA A 16 7.07 -5.68 13.09
C ALA A 16 7.50 -4.45 12.27
N PRO A 17 6.58 -3.52 12.03
CA PRO A 17 6.87 -2.32 11.26
C PRO A 17 7.96 -1.50 11.95
N LYS A 18 8.86 -0.90 11.16
CA LYS A 18 9.93 -0.06 11.71
C LYS A 18 9.33 1.19 12.34
N GLN A 19 9.83 1.65 13.49
CA GLN A 19 9.40 2.95 13.97
C GLN A 19 9.86 4.05 12.99
N LEU A 20 8.93 4.79 12.41
CA LEU A 20 9.28 5.90 11.52
C LEU A 20 9.55 7.16 12.34
N ASP A 21 10.79 7.62 12.31
CA ASP A 21 11.18 8.97 12.75
C ASP A 21 11.42 9.84 11.52
N TRP A 22 10.37 9.99 10.70
CA TRP A 22 10.43 10.74 9.46
C TRP A 22 10.06 12.19 9.69
N ASP A 23 10.89 13.10 9.21
CA ASP A 23 10.53 14.51 9.11
C ASP A 23 9.42 14.72 8.05
N ASP A 24 8.83 15.91 8.06
CA ASP A 24 7.72 16.23 7.16
C ASP A 24 8.14 16.22 5.68
N THR A 25 9.41 16.50 5.37
CA THR A 25 9.93 16.46 3.99
C THR A 25 9.96 15.02 3.48
N ARG A 26 10.46 14.09 4.29
CA ARG A 26 10.49 12.65 3.98
C ARG A 26 9.08 12.09 3.85
N TRP A 27 8.16 12.50 4.72
CA TRP A 27 6.75 12.14 4.56
C TRP A 27 6.19 12.62 3.22
N LEU A 28 6.47 13.85 2.82
CA LEU A 28 5.96 14.39 1.58
C LEU A 28 6.53 13.67 0.34
N THR A 29 7.84 13.39 0.33
CA THR A 29 8.45 12.60 -0.77
C THR A 29 7.89 11.18 -0.84
N ASN A 30 7.63 10.55 0.32
CA ASN A 30 7.07 9.20 0.35
C ASN A 30 5.62 9.18 -0.15
N ILE A 31 4.83 10.18 0.24
CA ILE A 31 3.45 10.35 -0.25
C ILE A 31 3.44 10.61 -1.76
N ALA A 32 4.39 11.40 -2.28
CA ALA A 32 4.56 11.57 -3.71
C ALA A 32 4.82 10.22 -4.41
N HIS A 33 5.77 9.42 -3.89
CA HIS A 33 6.07 8.08 -4.42
C HIS A 33 4.83 7.16 -4.42
N ILE A 34 4.05 7.16 -3.33
CA ILE A 34 2.77 6.41 -3.26
C ILE A 34 1.79 6.86 -4.36
N LEU A 35 1.64 8.18 -4.55
CA LEU A 35 0.77 8.72 -5.59
C LEU A 35 1.24 8.35 -6.99
N GLU A 36 2.55 8.32 -7.24
CA GLU A 36 3.13 7.88 -8.51
C GLU A 36 2.86 6.39 -8.75
N MET A 37 3.12 5.54 -7.76
CA MET A 37 2.86 4.10 -7.83
C MET A 37 1.40 3.77 -8.12
N LEU A 38 0.47 4.43 -7.44
CA LEU A 38 -0.97 4.17 -7.58
C LEU A 38 -1.54 4.73 -8.88
N SER A 39 -1.02 5.86 -9.35
CA SER A 39 -1.54 6.51 -10.55
C SER A 39 -0.83 6.12 -11.85
N GLY A 40 0.38 5.57 -11.75
CA GLY A 40 1.27 5.34 -12.89
C GLY A 40 1.79 6.64 -13.52
N LYS A 41 1.65 7.80 -12.86
CA LYS A 41 2.12 9.10 -13.34
C LYS A 41 3.35 9.52 -12.57
N ASN A 42 4.32 10.13 -13.24
CA ASN A 42 5.55 10.62 -12.63
C ASN A 42 5.36 12.08 -12.18
N LEU A 43 5.48 12.35 -10.89
CA LEU A 43 5.41 13.67 -10.27
C LEU A 43 6.77 14.39 -10.28
N ASP A 44 7.87 13.67 -10.53
CA ASP A 44 9.25 14.19 -10.61
C ASP A 44 9.67 14.97 -9.35
N ILE A 45 9.26 14.46 -8.18
CA ILE A 45 9.55 15.06 -6.87
C ILE A 45 10.74 14.35 -6.25
N SER A 46 11.88 15.03 -6.18
CA SER A 46 13.05 14.55 -5.43
C SER A 46 13.18 15.24 -4.08
N SER A 47 13.80 14.56 -3.12
CA SER A 47 14.09 15.13 -1.80
C SER A 47 14.99 16.35 -1.92
N GLU A 48 15.96 16.31 -2.83
CA GLU A 48 16.90 17.41 -3.09
C GLU A 48 16.19 18.67 -3.59
N ALA A 49 15.13 18.52 -4.40
CA ALA A 49 14.37 19.65 -4.94
C ALA A 49 13.54 20.36 -3.88
N ILE A 50 12.95 19.62 -2.95
CA ILE A 50 11.99 20.19 -1.98
C ILE A 50 12.59 20.50 -0.61
N LYS A 51 13.69 19.86 -0.23
CA LYS A 51 14.35 20.05 1.08
C LYS A 51 14.73 21.51 1.41
N PRO A 52 15.15 22.36 0.45
CA PRO A 52 15.44 23.76 0.72
C PRO A 52 14.19 24.63 0.96
N LEU A 53 13.01 24.14 0.58
CA LEU A 53 11.76 24.87 0.64
C LEU A 53 11.17 24.84 2.06
N THR A 54 10.40 25.87 2.40
CA THR A 54 9.56 25.86 3.61
C THR A 54 8.45 24.81 3.49
N PRO A 55 7.87 24.32 4.60
CA PRO A 55 6.82 23.31 4.55
C PRO A 55 5.61 23.69 3.67
N GLU A 56 5.25 24.99 3.64
CA GLU A 56 4.17 25.48 2.79
C GLU A 56 4.55 25.48 1.31
N GLU A 57 5.79 25.86 0.98
CA GLU A 57 6.31 25.79 -0.39
C GLU A 57 6.43 24.34 -0.88
N GLN A 58 6.81 23.40 -0.03
CA GLN A 58 6.85 21.97 -0.37
C GLN A 58 5.45 21.44 -0.75
N LEU A 59 4.43 21.78 0.05
CA LEU A 59 3.05 21.41 -0.27
C LEU A 59 2.59 22.07 -1.58
N ASN A 60 2.86 23.35 -1.77
CA ASN A 60 2.51 24.03 -3.02
C ASN A 60 3.22 23.40 -4.25
N TYR A 61 4.47 22.97 -4.09
CA TYR A 61 5.22 22.27 -5.13
C TYR A 61 4.57 20.93 -5.49
N LEU A 62 4.25 20.09 -4.49
CA LEU A 62 3.53 18.82 -4.72
C LEU A 62 2.19 19.06 -5.42
N LYS A 63 1.42 20.06 -4.97
CA LYS A 63 0.14 20.44 -5.59
C LYS A 63 0.33 20.75 -7.07
N GLN A 64 1.31 21.60 -7.40
CA GLN A 64 1.58 22.00 -8.77
C GLN A 64 1.96 20.80 -9.65
N GLN A 65 2.76 19.87 -9.13
CA GLN A 65 3.10 18.64 -9.86
C GLN A 65 1.86 17.77 -10.09
N MET A 66 1.03 17.57 -9.07
CA MET A 66 -0.22 16.82 -9.19
C MET A 66 -1.20 17.46 -10.19
N GLU A 67 -1.28 18.79 -10.27
CA GLU A 67 -2.06 19.49 -11.28
C GLU A 67 -1.48 19.28 -12.70
N THR A 68 -0.15 19.39 -12.84
CA THR A 68 0.57 19.21 -14.11
C THR A 68 0.33 17.82 -14.71
N VAL A 69 0.29 16.78 -13.89
CA VAL A 69 0.02 15.42 -14.35
C VAL A 69 -1.47 15.06 -14.35
N ASN A 70 -2.38 15.99 -14.07
CA ASN A 70 -3.82 15.74 -13.99
C ASN A 70 -4.22 14.71 -12.91
N LEU A 71 -3.56 14.71 -11.75
CA LEU A 71 -4.05 14.05 -10.53
C LEU A 71 -4.93 14.96 -9.69
N LEU A 72 -4.75 16.27 -9.84
CA LEU A 72 -5.66 17.29 -9.32
C LEU A 72 -6.23 18.13 -10.47
N PRO A 73 -7.49 18.57 -10.38
CA PRO A 73 -8.00 19.61 -11.28
C PRO A 73 -7.16 20.89 -11.18
N PRO A 74 -7.00 21.65 -12.28
CA PRO A 74 -6.31 22.93 -12.25
C PRO A 74 -6.91 23.89 -11.22
N ASN A 75 -6.05 24.68 -10.55
CA ASN A 75 -6.44 25.65 -9.51
C ASN A 75 -7.15 25.00 -8.31
N SER A 76 -6.79 23.76 -7.97
CA SER A 76 -7.29 23.11 -6.76
C SER A 76 -6.89 23.93 -5.52
N GLY A 77 -7.73 23.97 -4.48
CA GLY A 77 -7.38 24.62 -3.22
C GLY A 77 -6.29 23.84 -2.47
N ILE A 78 -5.39 24.53 -1.76
CA ILE A 78 -4.32 23.90 -0.98
C ILE A 78 -4.87 22.95 0.10
N GLU A 79 -6.04 23.25 0.66
CA GLU A 79 -6.71 22.42 1.66
C GLU A 79 -7.06 21.02 1.14
N ARG A 80 -7.36 20.89 -0.15
CA ARG A 80 -7.59 19.57 -0.77
C ARG A 80 -6.31 18.74 -0.75
N LEU A 81 -5.16 19.34 -1.08
CA LEU A 81 -3.88 18.65 -0.98
C LEU A 81 -3.57 18.27 0.46
N ARG A 82 -3.76 19.20 1.42
CA ARG A 82 -3.53 18.93 2.85
C ARG A 82 -4.35 17.72 3.31
N GLY A 83 -5.62 17.63 2.93
CA GLY A 83 -6.47 16.48 3.23
C GLY A 83 -5.90 15.17 2.68
N ILE A 84 -5.48 15.14 1.41
CA ILE A 84 -4.87 13.94 0.79
C ILE A 84 -3.61 13.52 1.55
N VAL A 85 -2.70 14.47 1.80
CA VAL A 85 -1.44 14.21 2.51
C VAL A 85 -1.70 13.69 3.92
N GLN A 86 -2.63 14.29 4.65
CA GLN A 86 -2.99 13.88 6.01
C GLN A 86 -3.62 12.49 6.03
N THR A 87 -4.51 12.17 5.09
CA THR A 87 -5.13 10.84 5.00
C THR A 87 -4.08 9.77 4.74
N ILE A 88 -3.21 9.95 3.74
CA ILE A 88 -2.18 8.94 3.43
C ILE A 88 -1.21 8.80 4.61
N LYS A 89 -0.75 9.89 5.21
CA LYS A 89 0.11 9.85 6.41
C LYS A 89 -0.56 9.10 7.57
N ALA A 90 -1.85 9.36 7.81
CA ALA A 90 -2.60 8.70 8.88
C ALA A 90 -2.78 7.19 8.61
N ASP A 91 -3.07 6.81 7.36
CA ASP A 91 -3.22 5.41 6.95
C ASP A 91 -1.92 4.63 7.12
N GLU A 92 -0.78 5.19 6.69
CA GLU A 92 0.55 4.58 6.90
C GLU A 92 0.87 4.44 8.39
N LEU A 93 0.67 5.48 9.19
CA LEU A 93 0.90 5.40 10.65
C LEU A 93 -0.03 4.38 11.33
N ALA A 94 -1.27 4.25 10.88
CA ALA A 94 -2.21 3.27 11.39
C ALA A 94 -1.78 1.85 11.02
N PHE A 95 -1.37 1.62 9.76
CA PHE A 95 -0.79 0.35 9.32
C PHE A 95 0.40 -0.04 10.20
N MET A 96 1.30 0.90 10.45
CA MET A 96 2.52 0.66 11.23
C MET A 96 2.33 0.54 12.74
N SER A 97 1.20 0.94 13.27
CA SER A 97 0.88 0.75 14.69
C SER A 97 0.01 -0.49 14.92
N TYR A 98 -0.39 -1.18 13.86
CA TYR A 98 -1.27 -2.33 13.93
C TYR A 98 -0.50 -3.64 14.12
N VAL A 99 -0.79 -4.32 15.23
CA VAL A 99 -0.38 -5.72 15.46
C VAL A 99 -1.64 -6.59 15.48
N PRO A 100 -1.84 -7.49 14.49
CA PRO A 100 -2.93 -8.44 14.49
C PRO A 100 -2.87 -9.30 15.74
N ARG A 101 -3.99 -9.42 16.46
CA ARG A 101 -4.09 -10.26 17.68
C ARG A 101 -4.10 -11.77 17.40
N GLY A 102 -3.93 -12.17 16.12
CA GLY A 102 -4.03 -13.54 15.66
C GLY A 102 -5.42 -14.15 15.82
N GLY A 103 -5.55 -15.44 15.51
CA GLY A 103 -6.78 -16.20 15.79
C GLY A 103 -7.97 -15.86 14.88
N TYR A 104 -7.74 -15.42 13.64
CA TYR A 104 -8.84 -15.31 12.68
C TYR A 104 -9.41 -16.70 12.38
N ILE A 105 -10.66 -16.92 12.78
CA ILE A 105 -11.33 -18.22 12.74
C ILE A 105 -11.82 -18.58 11.34
N GLY A 106 -12.06 -17.58 10.48
CA GLY A 106 -12.52 -17.80 9.11
C GLY A 106 -11.40 -18.27 8.16
N PRO A 107 -11.76 -18.78 6.98
CA PRO A 107 -10.77 -19.09 5.95
C PRO A 107 -10.10 -17.79 5.46
N ILE A 108 -8.81 -17.88 5.18
CA ILE A 108 -8.03 -16.82 4.54
C ILE A 108 -7.59 -17.29 3.17
N THR A 109 -7.79 -16.47 2.14
CA THR A 109 -7.14 -16.64 0.83
C THR A 109 -6.26 -15.44 0.54
N LEU A 110 -4.96 -15.68 0.41
CA LEU A 110 -3.98 -14.69 0.01
C LEU A 110 -3.74 -14.78 -1.49
N PHE A 111 -4.07 -13.71 -2.21
CA PHE A 111 -3.75 -13.56 -3.62
C PHE A 111 -2.37 -12.89 -3.73
N ARG A 112 -1.38 -13.61 -4.25
CA ARG A 112 0.00 -13.13 -4.38
C ARG A 112 0.33 -12.90 -5.84
N THR A 113 1.02 -11.83 -6.15
CA THR A 113 1.60 -11.68 -7.48
C THR A 113 2.79 -12.62 -7.63
N SER A 114 3.11 -12.99 -8.88
CA SER A 114 4.30 -13.80 -9.17
C SER A 114 5.63 -13.05 -8.95
N LYS A 115 5.56 -11.74 -8.69
CA LYS A 115 6.73 -10.90 -8.41
C LYS A 115 7.07 -10.99 -6.93
N VAL A 116 8.35 -10.83 -6.61
CA VAL A 116 8.78 -10.71 -5.21
C VAL A 116 8.22 -9.39 -4.69
N TYR A 117 7.54 -9.43 -3.54
CA TYR A 117 7.09 -8.21 -2.87
C TYR A 117 8.32 -7.35 -2.56
N GLN A 118 8.31 -6.12 -3.06
CA GLN A 118 9.33 -5.13 -2.75
C GLN A 118 8.72 -4.17 -1.75
N ASP A 119 9.30 -4.12 -0.56
CA ASP A 119 8.94 -3.15 0.45
C ASP A 119 9.57 -1.80 0.09
N GLU A 120 9.02 -1.14 -0.93
CA GLU A 120 9.55 0.11 -1.48
C GLU A 120 9.53 1.25 -0.45
N LEU A 121 8.66 1.13 0.54
CA LEU A 121 8.46 2.11 1.61
C LEU A 121 9.29 1.77 2.87
N ASP A 122 10.06 0.66 2.85
CA ASP A 122 10.88 0.17 3.96
C ASP A 122 10.09 0.03 5.28
N LEU A 123 8.83 -0.38 5.18
CA LEU A 123 7.89 -0.48 6.30
C LEU A 123 8.17 -1.71 7.16
N PHE A 124 8.57 -2.81 6.54
CA PHE A 124 8.83 -4.09 7.20
C PHE A 124 10.29 -4.21 7.61
N SER A 125 10.52 -4.58 8.87
CA SER A 125 11.86 -4.98 9.32
C SER A 125 12.39 -6.22 8.59
N LYS A 126 11.49 -7.13 8.21
CA LYS A 126 11.77 -8.33 7.43
C LYS A 126 10.50 -8.84 6.77
N ILE A 127 10.53 -9.12 5.47
CA ILE A 127 9.42 -9.78 4.79
C ILE A 127 9.41 -11.28 5.16
N PRO A 128 8.29 -11.84 5.64
CA PRO A 128 8.17 -13.28 5.90
C PRO A 128 8.43 -14.11 4.63
N THR A 129 9.19 -15.20 4.76
CA THR A 129 9.65 -16.00 3.61
C THR A 129 8.77 -17.21 3.32
N ASP A 130 7.81 -17.53 4.19
CA ASP A 130 6.88 -18.62 3.95
C ASP A 130 5.89 -18.28 2.83
N SER A 131 5.24 -19.30 2.28
CA SER A 131 4.33 -19.14 1.14
C SER A 131 3.08 -18.30 1.46
N THR A 132 2.74 -18.13 2.73
CA THR A 132 1.59 -17.34 3.19
C THR A 132 2.00 -15.93 3.63
N TRP A 133 3.26 -15.55 3.47
CA TRP A 133 3.81 -14.27 3.94
C TRP A 133 3.41 -13.93 5.38
N GLY A 134 3.50 -14.91 6.28
CA GLY A 134 3.21 -14.75 7.71
C GLY A 134 1.74 -14.85 8.10
N TRP A 135 0.80 -14.86 7.14
CA TRP A 135 -0.63 -14.91 7.45
C TRP A 135 -1.07 -16.20 8.15
N ASN A 136 -0.31 -17.29 8.02
CA ASN A 136 -0.52 -18.51 8.79
C ASN A 136 -0.44 -18.31 10.31
N GLN A 137 0.32 -17.31 10.80
CA GLN A 137 0.40 -16.99 12.23
C GLN A 137 -0.83 -16.20 12.71
N CYS A 138 -1.58 -15.60 11.78
CA CYS A 138 -2.76 -14.83 12.10
C CYS A 138 -4.07 -15.64 12.00
N SER A 139 -4.02 -16.87 11.47
CA SER A 139 -5.20 -17.71 11.23
C SER A 139 -5.28 -18.91 12.16
N SER A 140 -6.49 -19.35 12.47
CA SER A 140 -6.76 -20.64 13.12
C SER A 140 -6.92 -21.79 12.11
N GLN A 141 -6.87 -21.51 10.81
CA GLN A 141 -7.02 -22.49 9.73
C GLN A 141 -5.87 -22.36 8.72
N PRO A 142 -5.63 -23.37 7.85
CA PRO A 142 -4.67 -23.23 6.76
C PRO A 142 -5.03 -22.06 5.83
N VAL A 143 -4.03 -21.22 5.51
CA VAL A 143 -4.18 -20.11 4.57
C VAL A 143 -4.03 -20.64 3.14
N ALA A 144 -5.04 -20.41 2.30
CA ALA A 144 -4.96 -20.69 0.87
C ALA A 144 -4.15 -19.60 0.16
N VAL A 145 -3.37 -19.96 -0.85
CA VAL A 145 -2.54 -19.04 -1.62
C VAL A 145 -2.87 -19.18 -3.10
N GLU A 146 -3.24 -18.07 -3.73
CA GLU A 146 -3.59 -17.99 -5.14
C GLU A 146 -2.61 -17.06 -5.86
N VAL A 147 -1.79 -17.59 -6.75
CA VAL A 147 -0.85 -16.76 -7.53
C VAL A 147 -1.59 -16.11 -8.70
N VAL A 148 -1.39 -14.80 -8.89
CA VAL A 148 -1.96 -13.99 -9.97
C VAL A 148 -0.87 -13.21 -10.72
N SER A 149 -1.18 -12.80 -11.94
CA SER A 149 -0.29 -11.96 -12.75
C SER A 149 -0.41 -10.47 -12.38
N GLY A 150 0.55 -9.67 -12.82
CA GLY A 150 0.65 -8.24 -12.50
C GLY A 150 1.63 -7.96 -11.37
N THR A 151 1.48 -6.79 -10.78
CA THR A 151 2.21 -6.24 -9.62
C THR A 151 1.20 -5.86 -8.54
N HIS A 152 1.66 -5.53 -7.33
CA HIS A 152 0.84 -5.03 -6.23
C HIS A 152 -0.16 -3.95 -6.68
N THR A 153 0.29 -3.01 -7.51
CA THR A 153 -0.52 -1.90 -8.02
C THR A 153 -1.36 -2.26 -9.25
N THR A 154 -0.87 -3.13 -10.12
CA THR A 154 -1.56 -3.44 -11.39
C THR A 154 -2.54 -4.62 -11.31
N MET A 155 -2.49 -5.45 -10.26
CA MET A 155 -3.37 -6.61 -10.12
C MET A 155 -4.86 -6.27 -10.01
N LEU A 156 -5.18 -5.03 -9.61
CA LEU A 156 -6.55 -4.51 -9.50
C LEU A 156 -7.01 -3.78 -10.77
N ALA A 157 -6.17 -3.69 -11.80
CA ALA A 157 -6.46 -3.02 -13.06
C ALA A 157 -6.52 -4.02 -14.23
N GLU A 158 -7.15 -3.60 -15.33
CA GLU A 158 -7.18 -4.38 -16.57
C GLU A 158 -5.77 -4.52 -17.18
N PRO A 159 -5.42 -5.68 -17.77
CA PRO A 159 -6.24 -6.88 -17.91
C PRO A 159 -6.20 -7.84 -16.69
N TYR A 160 -5.34 -7.57 -15.70
CA TYR A 160 -5.03 -8.52 -14.62
C TYR A 160 -6.20 -8.77 -13.67
N VAL A 161 -7.05 -7.76 -13.45
CA VAL A 161 -8.21 -7.83 -12.57
C VAL A 161 -9.20 -8.91 -12.97
N GLN A 162 -9.29 -9.27 -14.26
CA GLN A 162 -10.21 -10.31 -14.74
C GLN A 162 -9.89 -11.69 -14.13
N VAL A 163 -8.61 -12.04 -14.10
CA VAL A 163 -8.14 -13.31 -13.52
C VAL A 163 -8.32 -13.31 -12.00
N LEU A 164 -7.97 -12.19 -11.34
CA LEU A 164 -8.18 -12.02 -9.90
C LEU A 164 -9.66 -12.17 -9.52
N ALA A 165 -10.55 -11.48 -10.24
CA ALA A 165 -11.99 -11.54 -10.02
C ALA A 165 -12.56 -12.95 -10.24
N GLY A 166 -12.09 -13.66 -11.26
CA GLY A 166 -12.48 -15.06 -11.52
C GLY A 166 -12.13 -15.98 -10.35
N LYS A 167 -10.89 -15.90 -9.86
CA LYS A 167 -10.45 -16.69 -8.70
C LYS A 167 -11.19 -16.28 -7.41
N LEU A 168 -11.39 -14.99 -7.17
CA LEU A 168 -12.13 -14.50 -6.00
C LEU A 168 -13.58 -15.00 -5.99
N LYS A 169 -14.28 -14.98 -7.14
CA LYS A 169 -15.63 -15.55 -7.27
C LYS A 169 -15.66 -17.03 -6.88
N PHE A 170 -14.67 -17.80 -7.33
CA PHE A 170 -14.56 -19.22 -6.97
C PHE A 170 -14.34 -19.41 -5.47
N CYS A 171 -13.47 -18.61 -4.84
CA CYS A 171 -13.26 -18.66 -3.39
C CYS A 171 -14.54 -18.31 -2.62
N LEU A 172 -15.25 -17.25 -3.01
CA LEU A 172 -16.50 -16.83 -2.36
C LEU A 172 -17.58 -17.93 -2.44
N ALA A 173 -17.73 -18.57 -3.59
CA ALA A 173 -18.72 -19.64 -3.80
C ALA A 173 -18.48 -20.89 -2.94
N ARG A 174 -17.26 -21.10 -2.41
CA ARG A 174 -16.92 -22.26 -1.56
C ARG A 174 -17.23 -22.05 -0.08
N VAL A 175 -17.50 -20.81 0.33
CA VAL A 175 -17.76 -20.44 1.73
C VAL A 175 -19.23 -20.03 1.94
N CYS A 176 -20.02 -20.01 0.85
CA CYS A 176 -21.46 -19.85 0.84
C CYS A 176 -22.18 -21.20 0.95
#